data_AF-A0A1I4QDN8-F1
#
_entry.id   AF-A0A1I4QDN8-F1
#
_cell.length_a   1.000
_cell.length_b   1.000
_cell.length_c   1.000
_cell.angle_alpha   90.00
_cell.angle_beta   90.00
_cell.angle_gamma   90.00
#
_symmetry.space_group_name_H-M   'P 1'
#
loop_
_entity.id
_entity.type
_entity.pdbx_description
1 polymer ?
#
loop_
_entity_poly.entity_id
_entity_poly.type
_entity_poly.pdbx_seq_one_letter_code
_entity_poly.pdbx_strand_id
1 'polypeptide(L)'
;MLILPQTIIITWVGSNRSYYEERGYHFTSYHDTFKVSVLDLPVKSNKKVKVLCDYCNEIGIKREILKNYSGYNSQRLIVEKDACNDCQQLKREDIFLNKYNVMNPSHLSKVTEKIANKRRTSLYKVKEDFLKQGFNLLSNRYINDRTPLKFLCTKHTSLGTQFGNYKSVLENRLICKGCLSDKKSLNTAKEKNPMWKGGTRKLNTHLRDILVEWKKQSFKSCNYKCIVTGERNPHKLTIHHLYSFHKIVKEALLQLKLYIKENIGLYSKKELNLIEQRVIELHKKYPLGVVLKKTIHNHFHSIYRSSYSTPEQFIEYLAKNYEGQHNLSIKYSEKHRRYFPPKYNRSSSFHGVTYVNKQKRKYLANIKQNGSTIYIGSYETEIEAAYFFNQKAIELRGEHTTLNYLTEKEKSFVEERIKNGFYISNKKTKYKNVKKRGKHWECSFHYKNKLYYVGYFKNDKEAALAYNNFITKNKFNKPLNII
;
A
#
# COMPACT_ATOMS: atom_id res chain seq x y z
N MET A 1 10.95 -81.10 -22.85
CA MET A 1 11.05 -82.56 -23.12
C MET A 1 11.87 -82.84 -24.38
N LEU A 2 12.75 -83.85 -24.43
CA LEU A 2 13.49 -84.20 -25.66
C LEU A 2 12.55 -84.86 -26.69
N ILE A 3 12.62 -84.45 -27.96
CA ILE A 3 11.79 -85.05 -29.02
C ILE A 3 12.47 -86.35 -29.49
N LEU A 4 11.71 -87.46 -29.46
CA LEU A 4 12.14 -88.80 -29.90
C LEU A 4 11.14 -89.39 -30.91
N PRO A 5 11.60 -90.23 -31.86
CA PRO A 5 12.99 -90.54 -32.15
C PRO A 5 13.72 -89.35 -32.83
N GLN A 6 15.01 -89.18 -32.54
CA GLN A 6 15.82 -88.11 -33.12
C GLN A 6 17.25 -88.59 -33.37
N THR A 7 17.76 -88.33 -34.57
CA THR A 7 19.13 -88.67 -34.98
C THR A 7 19.93 -87.41 -35.33
N ILE A 8 21.18 -87.36 -34.88
CA ILE A 8 22.11 -86.23 -35.10
C ILE A 8 23.26 -86.68 -35.99
N ILE A 9 23.66 -85.83 -36.94
CA ILE A 9 24.81 -86.12 -37.81
C ILE A 9 26.11 -85.77 -37.07
N ILE A 10 26.98 -86.76 -36.95
CA ILE A 10 28.31 -86.67 -36.35
C ILE A 10 29.35 -86.98 -37.43
N THR A 11 30.51 -86.33 -37.33
CA THR A 11 31.67 -86.60 -38.17
C THR A 11 32.65 -87.45 -37.37
N TRP A 12 33.18 -88.50 -37.98
CA TRP A 12 34.25 -89.29 -37.38
C TRP A 12 35.52 -88.45 -37.23
N VAL A 13 35.98 -88.30 -35.99
CA VAL A 13 37.26 -87.67 -35.65
C VAL A 13 37.98 -88.53 -34.63
N GLY A 14 39.30 -88.45 -34.57
CA GLY A 14 40.10 -89.28 -33.66
C GLY A 14 39.62 -89.21 -32.20
N SER A 15 39.17 -88.04 -31.74
CA SER A 15 38.71 -87.83 -30.36
C SER A 15 37.35 -88.42 -30.00
N ASN A 16 36.49 -88.72 -30.98
CA ASN A 16 35.15 -89.26 -30.71
C ASN A 16 35.00 -90.73 -31.09
N ARG A 17 36.03 -91.32 -31.70
CA ARG A 17 35.96 -92.65 -32.29
C ARG A 17 35.59 -93.74 -31.27
N SER A 18 36.43 -93.92 -30.25
CA SER A 18 36.23 -94.96 -29.22
C SER A 18 34.86 -94.84 -28.55
N TYR A 19 34.42 -93.62 -28.27
CA TYR A 19 33.14 -93.34 -27.63
C TYR A 19 31.93 -93.89 -28.41
N TYR A 20 31.95 -93.80 -29.75
CA TYR A 20 30.85 -94.29 -30.59
C TYR A 20 31.03 -95.76 -30.99
N GLU A 21 32.26 -96.26 -31.17
CA GLU A 21 32.50 -97.70 -31.37
C GLU A 21 32.01 -98.54 -30.17
N GLU A 22 32.27 -98.10 -28.93
CA GLU A 22 31.75 -98.72 -27.70
C GLU A 22 30.22 -98.74 -27.60
N ARG A 23 29.54 -97.84 -28.33
CA ARG A 23 28.07 -97.74 -28.39
C ARG A 23 27.48 -98.47 -29.60
N GLY A 24 28.29 -99.24 -30.32
CA GLY A 24 27.86 -100.08 -31.44
C GLY A 24 27.85 -99.40 -32.81
N TYR A 25 28.47 -98.23 -32.96
CA TYR A 25 28.60 -97.56 -34.26
C TYR A 25 29.85 -98.02 -35.00
N HIS A 26 29.72 -98.42 -36.26
CA HIS A 26 30.85 -98.91 -37.07
C HIS A 26 31.62 -97.75 -37.73
N PHE A 27 32.94 -97.70 -37.49
CA PHE A 27 33.84 -96.74 -38.12
C PHE A 27 33.97 -97.00 -39.63
N THR A 28 33.82 -95.95 -40.44
CA THR A 28 33.99 -96.02 -41.91
C THR A 28 35.34 -95.45 -42.33
N SER A 29 35.49 -94.13 -42.23
CA SER A 29 36.72 -93.38 -42.49
C SER A 29 36.71 -92.09 -41.67
N TYR A 30 37.89 -91.49 -41.47
CA TYR A 30 37.96 -90.16 -40.85
C TYR A 30 37.31 -89.10 -41.74
N HIS A 31 36.66 -88.12 -41.11
CA HIS A 31 35.87 -87.07 -41.77
C HIS A 31 34.57 -87.53 -42.46
N ASP A 32 34.28 -88.83 -42.50
CA ASP A 32 32.95 -89.32 -42.89
C ASP A 32 31.90 -88.92 -41.85
N THR A 33 30.66 -88.79 -42.31
CA THR A 33 29.51 -88.49 -41.45
C THR A 33 28.60 -89.69 -41.25
N PHE A 34 28.08 -89.86 -40.05
CA PHE A 34 27.15 -90.92 -39.68
C PHE A 34 26.03 -90.37 -38.79
N LYS A 35 24.91 -91.07 -38.73
CA LYS A 35 23.74 -90.69 -37.91
C LYS A 35 23.82 -91.40 -36.57
N VAL A 36 23.80 -90.64 -35.48
CA VAL A 36 23.74 -91.18 -34.11
C VAL A 36 22.39 -90.89 -33.47
N SER A 37 21.91 -91.78 -32.62
CA SER A 37 20.78 -91.50 -31.73
C SER A 37 21.13 -90.31 -30.83
N VAL A 38 20.16 -89.42 -30.59
CA VAL A 38 20.34 -88.29 -29.68
C VAL A 38 20.69 -88.73 -28.25
N LEU A 39 20.25 -89.93 -27.84
CA LEU A 39 20.51 -90.51 -26.52
C LEU A 39 21.97 -90.93 -26.35
N ASP A 40 22.67 -91.21 -27.45
CA ASP A 40 24.07 -91.61 -27.44
C ASP A 40 25.03 -90.42 -27.46
N LEU A 41 24.53 -89.19 -27.55
CA LEU A 41 25.40 -88.01 -27.51
C LEU A 41 26.09 -87.86 -26.14
N PRO A 42 27.37 -87.45 -26.11
CA PRO A 42 28.04 -87.09 -24.86
C PRO A 42 27.26 -86.00 -24.11
N VAL A 43 27.16 -86.08 -22.78
CA VAL A 43 26.38 -85.13 -21.95
C VAL A 43 26.75 -83.66 -22.21
N LYS A 44 28.03 -83.38 -22.50
CA LYS A 44 28.56 -82.03 -22.81
C LYS A 44 28.56 -81.69 -24.31
N SER A 45 27.88 -82.46 -25.16
CA SER A 45 27.84 -82.22 -26.60
C SER A 45 27.21 -80.86 -26.95
N ASN A 46 27.87 -80.11 -27.83
CA ASN A 46 27.36 -78.83 -28.36
C ASN A 46 26.44 -79.00 -29.57
N LYS A 47 26.12 -80.24 -29.97
CA LYS A 47 25.19 -80.49 -31.07
C LYS A 47 23.79 -79.99 -30.69
N LYS A 48 23.13 -79.36 -31.65
CA LYS A 48 21.77 -78.86 -31.48
C LYS A 48 20.78 -80.03 -31.54
N VAL A 49 19.88 -80.07 -30.57
CA VAL A 49 18.81 -81.06 -30.47
C VAL A 49 17.46 -80.33 -30.40
N LYS A 50 16.43 -80.97 -30.93
CA LYS A 50 15.04 -80.53 -30.82
C LYS A 50 14.44 -80.98 -29.49
N VAL A 51 13.89 -80.03 -28.76
CA VAL A 51 13.14 -80.24 -27.50
C VAL A 51 11.80 -79.53 -27.58
N LEU A 52 10.78 -80.02 -26.89
CA LEU A 52 9.53 -79.31 -26.69
C LEU A 52 9.62 -78.34 -25.52
N CYS A 53 8.97 -77.18 -25.69
CA CYS A 53 8.64 -76.28 -24.60
C CYS A 53 7.64 -76.99 -23.65
N ASP A 54 8.06 -77.24 -22.41
CA ASP A 54 7.22 -77.92 -21.42
C ASP A 54 6.03 -77.03 -21.01
N TYR A 55 6.21 -75.71 -20.91
CA TYR A 55 5.14 -74.75 -20.58
C TYR A 55 4.07 -74.61 -21.67
N CYS A 56 4.47 -74.58 -22.95
CA CYS A 56 3.49 -74.58 -24.04
C CYS A 56 2.75 -75.93 -24.08
N ASN A 57 3.48 -77.03 -23.82
CA ASN A 57 2.91 -78.36 -23.86
C ASN A 57 1.86 -78.57 -22.75
N GLU A 58 2.06 -77.99 -21.57
CA GLU A 58 1.08 -78.00 -20.46
C GLU A 58 -0.27 -77.38 -20.84
N ILE A 59 -0.27 -76.38 -21.75
CA ILE A 59 -1.49 -75.75 -22.26
C ILE A 59 -1.94 -76.33 -23.62
N GLY A 60 -1.43 -77.51 -23.99
CA GLY A 60 -1.81 -78.23 -25.22
C GLY A 60 -1.13 -77.73 -26.50
N ILE A 61 -0.18 -76.79 -26.42
CA ILE A 61 0.52 -76.22 -27.58
C ILE A 61 1.88 -76.89 -27.75
N LYS A 62 2.05 -77.65 -28.85
CA LYS A 62 3.35 -78.24 -29.20
C LYS A 62 4.26 -77.20 -29.85
N ARG A 63 5.31 -76.80 -29.13
CA ARG A 63 6.32 -75.85 -29.64
C ARG A 63 7.72 -76.42 -29.55
N GLU A 64 8.36 -76.57 -30.71
CA GLU A 64 9.75 -77.05 -30.83
C GLU A 64 10.75 -75.93 -30.55
N ILE A 65 11.85 -76.29 -29.87
CA ILE A 65 12.97 -75.42 -29.54
C ILE A 65 14.25 -76.15 -29.95
N LEU A 66 15.17 -75.43 -30.58
CA LEU A 66 16.52 -75.92 -30.84
C LEU A 66 17.47 -75.42 -29.74
N LYS A 67 18.17 -76.34 -29.08
CA LYS A 67 19.21 -75.98 -28.10
C LYS A 67 20.36 -76.99 -28.12
N ASN A 68 21.52 -76.63 -27.58
CA ASN A 68 22.64 -77.56 -27.44
C ASN A 68 22.28 -78.68 -26.47
N TYR A 69 22.72 -79.92 -26.75
CA TYR A 69 22.48 -81.07 -25.87
C TYR A 69 23.05 -80.85 -24.46
N SER A 70 24.24 -80.24 -24.36
CA SER A 70 24.82 -79.78 -23.09
C SER A 70 23.92 -78.81 -22.33
N GLY A 71 23.26 -77.90 -23.04
CA GLY A 71 22.28 -76.97 -22.48
C GLY A 71 20.97 -77.64 -22.09
N TYR A 72 20.55 -78.70 -22.80
CA TYR A 72 19.40 -79.53 -22.41
C TYR A 72 19.65 -80.22 -21.07
N ASN A 73 20.81 -80.87 -20.93
CA ASN A 73 21.18 -81.58 -19.71
C ASN A 73 21.37 -80.63 -18.51
N SER A 74 22.13 -79.54 -18.69
CA SER A 74 22.49 -78.63 -17.59
C SER A 74 21.35 -77.70 -17.13
N GLN A 75 20.52 -77.20 -18.05
CA GLN A 75 19.47 -76.22 -17.70
C GLN A 75 18.22 -76.86 -17.07
N ARG A 76 18.18 -78.18 -16.96
CA ARG A 76 17.11 -78.94 -16.30
C ARG A 76 17.44 -79.33 -14.85
N LEU A 77 18.66 -79.04 -14.37
CA LEU A 77 19.12 -79.42 -13.03
C LEU A 77 18.36 -78.75 -11.86
N ILE A 78 17.79 -77.56 -12.08
CA ILE A 78 17.06 -76.81 -11.04
C ILE A 78 15.56 -76.95 -11.25
N VAL A 79 15.13 -76.78 -12.51
CA VAL A 79 13.75 -76.93 -12.94
C VAL A 79 13.78 -77.83 -14.16
N GLU A 80 13.16 -78.99 -14.06
CA GLU A 80 13.08 -80.00 -15.11
C GLU A 80 12.08 -79.62 -16.22
N LYS A 81 12.15 -78.38 -16.70
CA LYS A 81 11.32 -77.85 -17.79
C LYS A 81 12.19 -77.07 -18.78
N ASP A 82 11.85 -77.12 -20.06
CA ASP A 82 12.38 -76.28 -21.13
C ASP A 82 11.35 -75.25 -21.56
N ALA A 83 11.81 -74.04 -21.87
CA ALA A 83 10.94 -72.93 -22.26
C ALA A 83 11.36 -72.38 -23.62
N CYS A 84 10.37 -72.11 -24.46
CA CYS A 84 10.54 -71.30 -25.66
C CYS A 84 10.73 -69.83 -25.28
N ASN A 85 11.04 -68.98 -26.26
CA ASN A 85 11.24 -67.54 -26.03
C ASN A 85 10.08 -66.88 -25.27
N ASP A 86 8.83 -67.18 -25.66
CA ASP A 86 7.63 -66.62 -25.02
C ASP A 86 7.41 -67.15 -23.59
N CYS A 87 7.93 -68.33 -23.26
CA CYS A 87 7.79 -68.94 -21.93
C CYS A 87 9.04 -68.77 -21.05
N GLN A 88 10.07 -68.05 -21.51
CA GLN A 88 11.31 -67.86 -20.74
C GLN A 88 11.06 -67.21 -19.39
N GLN A 89 10.06 -66.33 -19.30
CA GLN A 89 9.66 -65.69 -18.04
C GLN A 89 9.11 -66.71 -17.04
N LEU A 90 8.20 -67.59 -17.47
CA LEU A 90 7.62 -68.65 -16.62
C LEU A 90 8.72 -69.56 -16.06
N LYS A 91 9.67 -69.98 -16.91
CA LYS A 91 10.82 -70.78 -16.46
C LYS A 91 11.70 -70.05 -15.47
N ARG A 92 11.88 -68.75 -15.65
CA ARG A 92 12.66 -67.92 -14.73
C ARG A 92 11.97 -67.82 -13.36
N GLU A 93 10.65 -67.67 -13.34
CA GLU A 93 9.84 -67.64 -12.11
C GLU A 93 9.96 -68.96 -11.34
N ASP A 94 9.82 -70.11 -12.01
CA ASP A 94 10.01 -71.43 -11.40
C ASP A 94 11.42 -71.61 -10.81
N ILE A 95 12.47 -71.14 -11.52
CA ILE A 95 13.85 -71.20 -11.03
C ILE A 95 14.01 -70.36 -9.76
N PHE A 96 13.44 -69.15 -9.72
CA PHE A 96 13.53 -68.28 -8.55
C PHE A 96 12.72 -68.81 -7.38
N LEU A 97 11.54 -69.37 -7.64
CA LEU A 97 10.71 -70.00 -6.62
C LEU A 97 11.44 -71.19 -6.00
N ASN A 98 12.06 -72.04 -6.82
CA ASN A 98 12.85 -73.18 -6.35
C ASN A 98 14.08 -72.75 -5.51
N LYS A 99 14.83 -71.74 -5.96
CA LYS A 99 16.10 -71.33 -5.30
C LYS A 99 15.94 -70.38 -4.12
N TYR A 100 14.95 -69.49 -4.15
CA TYR A 100 14.84 -68.37 -3.22
C TYR A 100 13.44 -68.21 -2.64
N ASN A 101 12.50 -69.11 -2.96
CA ASN A 101 11.11 -69.07 -2.53
C ASN A 101 10.41 -67.74 -2.86
N VAL A 102 10.82 -67.10 -3.96
CA VAL A 102 10.22 -65.87 -4.48
C VAL A 102 10.13 -65.95 -6.00
N MET A 103 9.09 -65.37 -6.59
CA MET A 103 8.94 -65.34 -8.05
C MET A 103 9.87 -64.32 -8.73
N ASN A 104 10.34 -63.31 -7.98
CA ASN A 104 11.15 -62.22 -8.51
C ASN A 104 12.29 -61.83 -7.55
N PRO A 105 13.53 -61.62 -8.04
CA PRO A 105 14.62 -61.07 -7.24
C PRO A 105 14.32 -59.76 -6.51
N SER A 106 13.40 -58.94 -7.03
CA SER A 106 12.98 -57.70 -6.39
C SER A 106 12.23 -57.90 -5.08
N HIS A 107 11.70 -59.10 -4.82
CA HIS A 107 11.04 -59.43 -3.55
C HIS A 107 12.07 -59.74 -2.44
N LEU A 108 13.35 -59.91 -2.78
CA LEU A 108 14.41 -60.11 -1.80
C LEU A 108 14.86 -58.78 -1.22
N SER A 109 14.67 -58.61 0.09
CA SER A 109 15.08 -57.40 0.84
C SER A 109 16.55 -57.03 0.58
N LYS A 110 17.45 -58.02 0.58
CA LYS A 110 18.89 -57.83 0.27
C LYS A 110 19.13 -57.19 -1.10
N VAL A 111 18.36 -57.57 -2.12
CA VAL A 111 18.49 -57.02 -3.48
C VAL A 111 17.98 -55.59 -3.51
N THR A 112 16.81 -55.34 -2.91
CA THR A 112 16.23 -53.98 -2.83
C THR A 112 17.13 -53.02 -2.05
N GLU A 113 17.73 -53.47 -0.96
CA GLU A 113 18.65 -52.67 -0.14
C GLU A 113 19.94 -52.34 -0.89
N LYS A 114 20.53 -53.30 -1.62
CA LYS A 114 21.70 -53.06 -2.45
C LYS A 114 21.45 -52.00 -3.52
N ILE A 115 20.28 -52.06 -4.18
CA ILE A 115 19.87 -51.07 -5.18
C ILE A 115 19.65 -49.70 -4.53
N ALA A 116 18.96 -49.66 -3.38
CA ALA A 116 18.71 -48.43 -2.65
C ALA A 116 20.01 -47.75 -2.19
N ASN A 117 20.96 -48.52 -1.64
CA ASN A 117 22.25 -48.01 -1.17
C ASN A 117 23.09 -47.43 -2.32
N LYS A 118 23.07 -48.04 -3.51
CA LYS A 118 23.76 -47.52 -4.70
C LYS A 118 23.15 -46.20 -5.21
N ARG A 119 21.84 -46.03 -5.06
CA ARG A 119 21.10 -44.84 -5.54
C ARG A 119 20.99 -43.74 -4.48
N ARG A 120 21.27 -44.04 -3.20
CA ARG A 120 21.07 -43.10 -2.09
C ARG A 120 22.06 -41.94 -2.20
N THR A 121 21.55 -40.72 -2.16
CA THR A 121 22.36 -39.51 -2.03
C THR A 121 23.25 -39.59 -0.79
N SER A 122 24.52 -39.20 -0.93
CA SER A 122 25.44 -39.21 0.20
C SER A 122 24.99 -38.21 1.28
N LEU A 123 25.19 -38.57 2.56
CA LEU A 123 24.86 -37.68 3.67
C LEU A 123 25.62 -36.35 3.58
N TYR A 124 26.85 -36.37 3.08
CA TYR A 124 27.65 -35.18 2.81
C TYR A 124 26.92 -34.20 1.88
N LYS A 125 26.40 -34.70 0.75
CA LYS A 125 25.65 -33.89 -0.21
C LYS A 125 24.37 -33.32 0.40
N VAL A 126 23.66 -34.13 1.19
CA VAL A 126 22.47 -33.67 1.93
C VAL A 126 22.83 -32.53 2.89
N LYS A 127 23.94 -32.64 3.64
CA LYS A 127 24.42 -31.57 4.53
C LYS A 127 24.72 -30.27 3.78
N GLU A 128 25.41 -30.34 2.65
CA GLU A 128 25.71 -29.16 1.82
C GLU A 128 24.44 -28.46 1.33
N ASP A 129 23.45 -29.22 0.86
CA ASP A 129 22.22 -28.64 0.29
C ASP A 129 21.35 -27.98 1.37
N PHE A 130 21.30 -28.54 2.59
CA PHE A 130 20.68 -27.87 3.74
C PHE A 130 21.41 -26.55 4.05
N LEU A 131 22.74 -26.56 4.08
CA LEU A 131 23.56 -25.38 4.36
C LEU A 131 23.35 -24.26 3.33
N LYS A 132 23.26 -24.61 2.04
CA LYS A 132 22.97 -23.65 0.95
C LYS A 132 21.65 -22.90 1.14
N GLN A 133 20.67 -23.51 1.81
CA GLN A 133 19.39 -22.88 2.13
C GLN A 133 19.36 -22.20 3.50
N GLY A 134 20.49 -22.13 4.21
CA GLY A 134 20.59 -21.51 5.53
C GLY A 134 20.12 -22.41 6.67
N PHE A 135 20.27 -23.73 6.52
CA PHE A 135 19.93 -24.71 7.54
C PHE A 135 21.15 -25.59 7.89
N ASN A 136 21.48 -25.70 9.17
CA ASN A 136 22.49 -26.64 9.65
C ASN A 136 21.82 -27.99 9.93
N LEU A 137 22.19 -29.03 9.19
CA LEU A 137 21.66 -30.38 9.39
C LEU A 137 22.29 -31.02 10.65
N LEU A 138 21.44 -31.49 11.57
CA LEU A 138 21.86 -32.16 12.83
C LEU A 138 21.75 -33.69 12.75
N SER A 139 20.94 -34.23 11.84
CA SER A 139 20.82 -35.68 11.65
C SER A 139 22.11 -36.29 11.10
N ASN A 140 22.63 -37.32 11.79
CA ASN A 140 23.82 -38.08 11.38
C ASN A 140 23.50 -39.28 10.46
N ARG A 141 22.23 -39.55 10.20
CA ARG A 141 21.78 -40.67 9.35
C ARG A 141 20.74 -40.16 8.35
N TYR A 142 20.89 -40.57 7.09
CA TYR A 142 19.96 -40.30 6.00
C TYR A 142 19.51 -41.63 5.36
N ILE A 143 18.19 -41.82 5.24
CA ILE A 143 17.59 -43.05 4.70
C ILE A 143 17.01 -42.79 3.31
N ASN A 144 16.15 -41.78 3.20
CA ASN A 144 15.51 -41.33 1.95
C ASN A 144 15.05 -39.87 2.08
N ASP A 145 14.57 -39.31 0.97
CA ASP A 145 14.22 -37.90 0.82
C ASP A 145 12.99 -37.45 1.62
N ARG A 146 12.14 -38.38 2.05
CA ARG A 146 10.91 -38.13 2.82
C ARG A 146 11.10 -38.30 4.32
N THR A 147 12.17 -38.96 4.74
CA THR A 147 12.45 -39.20 6.16
C THR A 147 12.69 -37.86 6.87
N PRO A 148 12.04 -37.59 8.02
CA PRO A 148 12.30 -36.40 8.81
C PRO A 148 13.75 -36.31 9.28
N LEU A 149 14.37 -35.16 9.04
CA LEU A 149 15.72 -34.81 9.43
C LEU A 149 15.68 -33.59 10.34
N LYS A 150 16.49 -33.63 11.41
CA LYS A 150 16.64 -32.52 12.34
C LYS A 150 17.56 -31.47 11.74
N PHE A 151 17.17 -30.20 11.80
CA PHE A 151 17.98 -29.07 11.35
C PHE A 151 17.80 -27.84 12.25
N LEU A 152 18.76 -26.92 12.19
CA LEU A 152 18.71 -25.62 12.83
C LEU A 152 18.72 -24.52 11.76
N CYS A 153 17.87 -23.51 11.89
CA CYS A 153 17.92 -22.34 10.99
C CYS A 153 19.02 -21.37 11.43
N THR A 154 19.86 -20.94 10.49
CA THR A 154 20.94 -19.98 10.76
C THR A 154 20.43 -18.59 11.13
N LYS A 155 19.24 -18.20 10.65
CA LYS A 155 18.60 -16.91 10.98
C LYS A 155 17.82 -16.93 12.30
N HIS A 156 17.21 -18.06 12.61
CA HIS A 156 16.30 -18.22 13.76
C HIS A 156 16.83 -19.28 14.72
N THR A 157 18.05 -19.08 15.20
CA THR A 157 18.73 -20.02 16.12
C THR A 157 17.99 -20.19 17.44
N SER A 158 17.31 -19.12 17.92
CA SER A 158 16.50 -19.12 19.14
C SER A 158 15.31 -20.08 19.11
N LEU A 159 14.80 -20.47 17.94
CA LEU A 159 13.69 -21.42 17.81
C LEU A 159 14.14 -22.88 18.01
N GLY A 160 15.44 -23.12 18.14
CA GLY A 160 16.00 -24.44 18.37
C GLY A 160 15.79 -25.40 17.21
N THR A 161 15.84 -26.69 17.55
CA THR A 161 15.81 -27.79 16.57
C THR A 161 14.44 -27.91 15.92
N GLN A 162 14.44 -28.01 14.59
CA GLN A 162 13.25 -28.20 13.76
C GLN A 162 13.39 -29.44 12.89
N PHE A 163 12.29 -29.88 12.29
CA PHE A 163 12.24 -31.06 11.43
C PHE A 163 11.84 -30.67 10.02
N GLY A 164 12.51 -31.27 9.04
CA GLY A 164 12.24 -31.11 7.61
C GLY A 164 12.69 -32.35 6.86
N ASN A 165 12.41 -32.44 5.57
CA ASN A 165 12.83 -33.56 4.76
C ASN A 165 13.64 -33.07 3.55
N TYR A 166 14.48 -33.94 2.99
CA TYR A 166 15.37 -33.55 1.89
C TYR A 166 14.60 -33.27 0.60
N LYS A 167 13.44 -33.89 0.38
CA LYS A 167 12.54 -33.56 -0.74
C LYS A 167 12.14 -32.08 -0.73
N SER A 168 11.80 -31.55 0.44
CA SER A 168 11.47 -30.13 0.62
C SER A 168 12.67 -29.22 0.38
N VAL A 169 13.89 -29.68 0.65
CA VAL A 169 15.12 -28.97 0.27
C VAL A 169 15.26 -28.95 -1.25
N LEU A 170 15.17 -30.10 -1.92
CA LEU A 170 15.30 -30.18 -3.38
C LEU A 170 14.28 -29.30 -4.12
N GLU A 171 13.07 -29.20 -3.61
CA GLU A 171 11.99 -28.39 -4.19
C GLU A 171 12.01 -26.91 -3.71
N ASN A 172 13.01 -26.51 -2.91
CA ASN A 172 13.10 -25.18 -2.28
C ASN A 172 11.86 -24.79 -1.47
N ARG A 173 11.19 -25.78 -0.86
CA ARG A 173 10.00 -25.61 -0.02
C ARG A 173 10.31 -25.64 1.47
N LEU A 174 11.52 -26.06 1.86
CA LEU A 174 11.90 -26.10 3.26
C LEU A 174 11.94 -24.68 3.84
N ILE A 175 11.16 -24.45 4.89
CA ILE A 175 11.12 -23.16 5.59
C ILE A 175 11.03 -23.43 7.09
N CYS A 176 11.85 -22.73 7.89
CA CYS A 176 11.71 -22.80 9.33
C CYS A 176 10.51 -21.98 9.81
N LYS A 177 10.02 -22.27 11.02
CA LYS A 177 8.88 -21.58 11.63
C LYS A 177 9.09 -20.05 11.72
N GLY A 178 10.30 -19.60 12.02
CA GLY A 178 10.65 -18.17 12.07
C GLY A 178 10.58 -17.51 10.70
N CYS A 179 11.26 -18.07 9.70
CA CYS A 179 11.20 -17.57 8.32
C CYS A 179 9.78 -17.58 7.76
N LEU A 180 8.94 -18.55 8.15
CA LEU A 180 7.54 -18.58 7.78
C LEU A 180 6.76 -17.43 8.44
N SER A 181 7.02 -17.14 9.72
CA SER A 181 6.44 -16.01 10.44
C SER A 181 6.85 -14.68 9.80
N ASP A 182 8.13 -14.51 9.45
CA ASP A 182 8.63 -13.33 8.74
C ASP A 182 7.92 -13.15 7.40
N LYS A 183 7.82 -14.24 6.62
CA LYS A 183 7.16 -14.21 5.30
C LYS A 183 5.67 -13.87 5.43
N LYS A 184 4.98 -14.41 6.44
CA LYS A 184 3.60 -14.05 6.74
C LYS A 184 3.48 -12.58 7.13
N SER A 185 4.32 -12.11 8.04
CA SER A 185 4.34 -10.73 8.53
C SER A 185 4.56 -9.73 7.38
N LEU A 186 5.49 -10.04 6.47
CA LEU A 186 5.76 -9.25 5.27
C LEU A 186 4.59 -9.25 4.28
N ASN A 187 3.87 -10.36 4.14
CA ASN A 187 2.71 -10.47 3.26
C ASN A 187 1.45 -9.80 3.85
N THR A 188 1.35 -9.70 5.17
CA THR A 188 0.30 -8.96 5.86
C THR A 188 0.61 -7.47 6.06
N ALA A 189 1.81 -7.01 5.67
CA ALA A 189 2.24 -5.64 5.89
C ALA A 189 1.75 -4.68 4.79
N LYS A 190 1.10 -3.60 5.22
CA LYS A 190 0.80 -2.41 4.41
C LYS A 190 0.00 -2.74 3.14
N GLU A 191 0.45 -2.20 2.00
CA GLU A 191 -0.16 -2.27 0.66
C GLU A 191 -0.40 -3.69 0.12
N LYS A 192 0.23 -4.72 0.70
CA LYS A 192 0.07 -6.12 0.25
C LYS A 192 -1.15 -6.82 0.83
N ASN A 193 -1.77 -6.27 1.88
CA ASN A 193 -3.02 -6.80 2.41
C ASN A 193 -4.21 -6.18 1.64
N PRO A 194 -5.07 -6.97 0.97
CA PRO A 194 -6.20 -6.44 0.21
C PRO A 194 -7.23 -5.67 1.05
N MET A 195 -7.24 -5.84 2.37
CA MET A 195 -8.05 -5.04 3.29
C MET A 195 -7.43 -3.69 3.69
N TRP A 196 -6.18 -3.42 3.31
CA TRP A 196 -5.46 -2.24 3.75
C TRP A 196 -5.86 -0.99 2.95
N LYS A 197 -6.67 -0.13 3.57
CA LYS A 197 -7.16 1.14 2.99
C LYS A 197 -6.25 2.34 3.31
N GLY A 198 -4.94 2.20 3.11
CA GLY A 198 -4.00 3.33 3.14
C GLY A 198 -3.59 3.86 4.53
N GLY A 199 -3.88 3.14 5.62
CA GLY A 199 -3.45 3.47 6.99
C GLY A 199 -4.41 4.38 7.77
N THR A 200 -4.49 4.19 9.09
CA THR A 200 -5.37 4.91 10.03
C THR A 200 -4.77 6.23 10.55
N ARG A 201 -3.58 6.60 10.05
CA ARG A 201 -2.83 7.76 10.56
C ARG A 201 -3.54 9.06 10.17
N LYS A 202 -3.80 9.92 11.16
CA LYS A 202 -4.37 11.26 10.94
C LYS A 202 -3.42 12.15 10.15
N LEU A 203 -3.95 12.93 9.21
CA LEU A 203 -3.19 13.85 8.34
C LEU A 203 -2.25 14.77 9.12
N ASN A 204 -2.73 15.44 10.17
CA ASN A 204 -1.92 16.37 10.97
C ASN A 204 -0.72 15.71 11.66
N THR A 205 -0.83 14.43 12.02
CA THR A 205 0.28 13.70 12.66
C THR A 205 1.37 13.43 11.62
N HIS A 206 0.97 13.01 10.43
CA HIS A 206 1.87 12.80 9.30
C HIS A 206 2.58 14.09 8.88
N LEU A 207 1.83 15.17 8.70
CA LEU A 207 2.37 16.47 8.28
C LEU A 207 3.29 17.13 9.32
N ARG A 208 3.18 16.80 10.62
CA ARG A 208 4.15 17.28 11.62
C ARG A 208 5.49 16.56 11.52
N ASP A 209 5.51 15.32 11.08
CA ASP A 209 6.74 14.52 11.04
C ASP A 209 7.64 14.91 9.88
N ILE A 210 7.07 15.32 8.75
CA ILE A 210 7.84 15.77 7.58
C ILE A 210 8.57 17.10 7.82
N LEU A 211 8.18 17.89 8.84
CA LEU A 211 8.76 19.20 9.15
C LEU A 211 10.11 19.12 9.88
N VAL A 212 10.94 18.13 9.54
CA VAL A 212 12.23 17.88 10.20
C VAL A 212 13.15 19.10 10.09
N GLU A 213 13.26 19.69 8.91
CA GLU A 213 14.17 20.80 8.66
C GLU A 213 13.74 22.10 9.36
N TRP A 214 12.45 22.43 9.30
CA TRP A 214 11.89 23.58 10.03
C TRP A 214 12.07 23.44 11.55
N LYS A 215 11.95 22.21 12.09
CA LYS A 215 12.22 21.94 13.51
C LYS A 215 13.68 22.17 13.86
N LYS A 216 14.63 21.67 13.04
CA LYS A 216 16.07 21.89 13.24
C LYS A 216 16.41 23.38 13.26
N GLN A 217 15.86 24.15 12.32
CA GLN A 217 16.07 25.60 12.25
C GLN A 217 15.50 26.33 13.48
N SER A 218 14.31 25.93 13.94
CA SER A 218 13.69 26.48 15.16
C SER A 218 14.52 26.19 16.43
N PHE A 219 15.11 24.99 16.54
CA PHE A 219 16.02 24.68 17.64
C PHE A 219 17.32 25.50 17.54
N LYS A 220 17.89 25.62 16.33
CA LYS A 220 19.12 26.39 16.10
C LYS A 220 18.94 27.88 16.42
N SER A 221 17.81 28.49 16.02
CA SER A 221 17.52 29.90 16.31
C SER A 221 17.39 30.18 17.80
N CYS A 222 16.92 29.21 18.59
CA CYS A 222 16.82 29.30 20.05
C CYS A 222 18.09 28.79 20.77
N ASN A 223 19.21 28.57 20.06
CA ASN A 223 20.44 27.98 20.59
C ASN A 223 20.20 26.71 21.43
N TYR A 224 19.31 25.85 20.94
CA TYR A 224 18.92 24.57 21.54
C TYR A 224 18.45 24.66 23.01
N LYS A 225 17.96 25.82 23.44
CA LYS A 225 17.47 26.04 24.81
C LYS A 225 16.07 26.63 24.85
N CYS A 226 15.37 26.43 25.97
CA CYS A 226 14.11 27.10 26.23
C CYS A 226 14.33 28.63 26.30
N ILE A 227 13.51 29.40 25.57
CA ILE A 227 13.65 30.88 25.53
C ILE A 227 13.31 31.59 26.85
N VAL A 228 12.60 30.89 27.75
CA VAL A 228 12.21 31.40 29.08
C VAL A 228 13.17 30.88 30.14
N THR A 229 13.27 29.56 30.29
CA THR A 229 14.01 28.96 31.43
C THR A 229 15.48 28.70 31.15
N GLY A 230 15.93 28.79 29.90
CA GLY A 230 17.27 28.37 29.50
C GLY A 230 17.54 26.85 29.53
N GLU A 231 16.53 26.03 29.87
CA GLU A 231 16.61 24.57 29.89
C GLU A 231 17.14 24.02 28.54
N ARG A 232 18.10 23.09 28.60
CA ARG A 232 18.78 22.51 27.43
C ARG A 232 18.45 21.03 27.20
N ASN A 233 17.83 20.36 28.18
CA ASN A 233 17.53 18.93 28.05
C ASN A 233 16.51 18.67 26.93
N PRO A 234 16.89 18.01 25.81
CA PRO A 234 16.02 17.84 24.65
C PRO A 234 14.71 17.10 24.97
N HIS A 235 14.72 16.18 25.94
CA HIS A 235 13.52 15.43 26.34
C HIS A 235 12.46 16.28 27.04
N LYS A 236 12.87 17.43 27.61
CA LYS A 236 11.97 18.39 28.27
C LYS A 236 11.55 19.54 27.35
N LEU A 237 12.11 19.64 26.14
CA LEU A 237 11.84 20.72 25.20
C LEU A 237 10.78 20.34 24.17
N THR A 238 10.08 21.35 23.68
CA THR A 238 9.12 21.26 22.56
C THR A 238 9.11 22.58 21.80
N ILE A 239 8.84 22.52 20.50
CA ILE A 239 8.71 23.73 19.67
C ILE A 239 7.26 24.20 19.71
N HIS A 240 7.06 25.44 20.13
CA HIS A 240 5.80 26.15 19.99
C HIS A 240 5.72 26.84 18.62
N HIS A 241 4.62 26.65 17.90
CA HIS A 241 4.40 27.35 16.64
C HIS A 241 3.80 28.74 16.93
N LEU A 242 4.50 29.82 16.57
CA LEU A 242 3.98 31.18 16.72
C LEU A 242 2.74 31.40 15.84
N TYR A 243 2.77 30.86 14.62
CA TYR A 243 1.59 30.77 13.76
C TYR A 243 1.01 29.35 13.80
N SER A 244 -0.28 29.22 14.11
CA SER A 244 -0.93 27.92 14.34
C SER A 244 -0.71 26.94 13.18
N PHE A 245 -0.13 25.78 13.48
CA PHE A 245 0.04 24.67 12.54
C PHE A 245 -1.27 24.29 11.83
N HIS A 246 -2.39 24.30 12.56
CA HIS A 246 -3.71 23.98 11.99
C HIS A 246 -4.13 24.98 10.91
N LYS A 247 -3.79 26.26 11.06
CA LYS A 247 -4.05 27.29 10.04
C LYS A 247 -3.20 27.06 8.80
N ILE A 248 -1.93 26.69 8.97
CA ILE A 248 -1.03 26.37 7.85
C ILE A 248 -1.57 25.18 7.04
N VAL A 249 -1.95 24.10 7.70
CA VAL A 249 -2.51 22.92 7.01
C VAL A 249 -3.81 23.27 6.28
N LYS A 250 -4.70 24.06 6.91
CA LYS A 250 -5.95 24.50 6.28
C LYS A 250 -5.69 25.36 5.05
N GLU A 251 -4.72 26.28 5.12
CA GLU A 251 -4.29 27.11 3.99
C GLU A 251 -3.73 26.25 2.85
N ALA A 252 -2.88 25.27 3.16
CA ALA A 252 -2.32 24.35 2.16
C ALA A 252 -3.42 23.61 1.40
N LEU A 253 -4.38 23.02 2.13
CA LEU A 253 -5.50 22.28 1.53
C LEU A 253 -6.40 23.19 0.68
N LEU A 254 -6.66 24.41 1.13
CA LEU A 254 -7.44 25.39 0.38
C LEU A 254 -6.76 25.78 -0.94
N GLN A 255 -5.44 26.02 -0.92
CA GLN A 255 -4.67 26.36 -2.12
C GLN A 255 -4.64 25.21 -3.14
N LEU A 256 -4.63 23.97 -2.66
CA LEU A 256 -4.68 22.76 -3.49
C LEU A 256 -6.09 22.36 -3.91
N LYS A 257 -7.13 23.08 -3.44
CA LYS A 257 -8.55 22.74 -3.64
C LYS A 257 -8.90 21.33 -3.14
N LEU A 258 -8.30 20.91 -2.04
CA LEU A 258 -8.52 19.60 -1.40
C LEU A 258 -9.31 19.75 -0.10
N TYR A 259 -10.15 18.75 0.21
CA TYR A 259 -10.86 18.69 1.48
C TYR A 259 -10.08 17.90 2.54
N ILE A 260 -10.40 18.14 3.82
CA ILE A 260 -9.85 17.35 4.93
C ILE A 260 -10.50 15.97 4.92
N LYS A 261 -9.67 14.93 4.87
CA LYS A 261 -10.06 13.52 5.03
C LYS A 261 -9.59 13.03 6.40
N GLU A 262 -10.28 12.05 6.97
CA GLU A 262 -9.98 11.54 8.31
C GLU A 262 -8.54 11.02 8.44
N ASN A 263 -8.11 10.25 7.43
CA ASN A 263 -6.86 9.50 7.45
C ASN A 263 -6.08 9.76 6.15
N ILE A 264 -4.74 9.63 6.22
CA ILE A 264 -3.88 9.79 5.04
C ILE A 264 -4.22 8.81 3.91
N GLY A 265 -4.72 7.62 4.25
CA GLY A 265 -5.08 6.57 3.29
C GLY A 265 -6.23 6.90 2.36
N LEU A 266 -7.02 7.92 2.70
CA LEU A 266 -8.10 8.41 1.85
C LEU A 266 -7.60 9.39 0.79
N TYR A 267 -6.36 9.87 0.89
CA TYR A 267 -5.72 10.68 -0.14
C TYR A 267 -5.02 9.77 -1.16
N SER A 268 -5.08 10.15 -2.44
CA SER A 268 -4.20 9.51 -3.43
C SER A 268 -2.74 9.86 -3.12
N LYS A 269 -1.80 9.01 -3.57
CA LYS A 269 -0.36 9.27 -3.39
C LYS A 269 0.07 10.63 -3.96
N LYS A 270 -0.53 11.03 -5.08
CA LYS A 270 -0.29 12.34 -5.71
C LYS A 270 -0.86 13.50 -4.87
N GLU A 271 -2.08 13.36 -4.35
CA GLU A 271 -2.69 14.35 -3.45
C GLU A 271 -1.84 14.54 -2.19
N LEU A 272 -1.43 13.45 -1.55
CA LEU A 272 -0.65 13.50 -0.31
C LEU A 272 0.69 14.22 -0.53
N ASN A 273 1.44 13.86 -1.57
CA ASN A 273 2.70 14.52 -1.90
C ASN A 273 2.53 16.04 -2.14
N LEU A 274 1.45 16.46 -2.82
CA LEU A 274 1.16 17.88 -3.03
C LEU A 274 0.89 18.61 -1.71
N ILE A 275 0.13 17.97 -0.79
CA ILE A 275 -0.13 18.53 0.54
C ILE A 275 1.17 18.69 1.33
N GLU A 276 2.02 17.65 1.34
CA GLU A 276 3.31 17.68 2.04
C GLU A 276 4.19 18.85 1.55
N GLN A 277 4.36 18.96 0.23
CA GLN A 277 5.15 20.03 -0.38
C GLN A 277 4.59 21.40 -0.01
N ARG A 278 3.27 21.59 -0.14
CA ARG A 278 2.64 22.88 0.13
C ARG A 278 2.74 23.27 1.61
N VAL A 279 2.61 22.32 2.53
CA VAL A 279 2.78 22.59 3.98
C VAL A 279 4.21 23.01 4.28
N ILE A 280 5.22 22.35 3.69
CA ILE A 280 6.62 22.74 3.85
C ILE A 280 6.86 24.16 3.31
N GLU A 281 6.34 24.49 2.13
CA GLU A 281 6.44 25.83 1.53
C GLU A 281 5.82 26.92 2.42
N LEU A 282 4.63 26.68 2.96
CA LEU A 282 3.97 27.64 3.84
C LEU A 282 4.74 27.84 5.15
N HIS A 283 5.33 26.78 5.72
CA HIS A 283 6.17 26.93 6.91
C HIS A 283 7.43 27.78 6.68
N LYS A 284 7.90 27.93 5.43
CA LYS A 284 8.99 28.87 5.07
C LYS A 284 8.53 30.33 5.04
N LYS A 285 7.22 30.61 4.87
CA LYS A 285 6.67 31.97 4.85
C LYS A 285 6.37 32.51 6.24
N TYR A 286 6.10 31.63 7.19
CA TYR A 286 5.82 31.98 8.57
C TYR A 286 7.10 31.93 9.44
N PRO A 287 7.16 32.71 10.53
CA PRO A 287 8.30 32.69 11.44
C PRO A 287 8.57 31.28 11.99
N LEU A 288 9.83 31.03 12.32
CA LEU A 288 10.24 29.82 13.02
C LEU A 288 9.52 29.69 14.37
N GLY A 289 9.39 28.45 14.83
CA GLY A 289 8.86 28.19 16.15
C GLY A 289 9.85 28.57 17.24
N VAL A 290 9.34 28.78 18.44
CA VAL A 290 10.16 29.05 19.63
C VAL A 290 10.26 27.81 20.50
N VAL A 291 11.45 27.57 21.06
CA VAL A 291 11.68 26.41 21.91
C VAL A 291 11.24 26.71 23.34
N LEU A 292 10.38 25.86 23.88
CA LEU A 292 9.84 25.95 25.23
C LEU A 292 10.03 24.65 26.00
N LYS A 293 10.08 24.75 27.32
CA LYS A 293 9.88 23.59 28.19
C LYS A 293 8.46 23.07 28.00
N LYS A 294 8.28 21.75 27.92
CA LYS A 294 6.97 21.09 27.73
C LYS A 294 5.92 21.57 28.73
N THR A 295 6.32 21.80 29.98
CA THR A 295 5.42 22.33 31.02
C THR A 295 4.88 23.72 30.67
N ILE A 296 5.73 24.62 30.17
CA ILE A 296 5.34 25.98 29.77
C ILE A 296 4.48 25.95 28.52
N HIS A 297 4.85 25.13 27.53
CA HIS A 297 4.06 24.95 26.31
C HIS A 297 2.64 24.42 26.61
N ASN A 298 2.54 23.44 27.51
CA ASN A 298 1.26 22.86 27.89
C ASN A 298 0.44 23.83 28.74
N HIS A 299 1.08 24.60 29.63
CA HIS A 299 0.40 25.62 30.43
C HIS A 299 -0.14 26.77 29.55
N PHE A 300 0.64 27.21 28.57
CA PHE A 300 0.15 28.13 27.55
C PHE A 300 -1.10 27.57 26.88
N HIS A 301 -1.06 26.30 26.46
CA HIS A 301 -2.20 25.69 25.77
C HIS A 301 -3.38 25.29 26.66
N SER A 302 -3.20 25.18 27.97
CA SER A 302 -4.31 25.03 28.92
C SER A 302 -5.07 26.34 29.10
N ILE A 303 -4.38 27.49 29.01
CA ILE A 303 -5.01 28.82 29.06
C ILE A 303 -5.59 29.18 27.69
N TYR A 304 -4.77 29.05 26.64
CA TYR A 304 -5.10 29.43 25.26
C TYR A 304 -5.18 28.17 24.39
N ARG A 305 -6.41 27.72 24.10
CA ARG A 305 -6.66 26.49 23.32
C ARG A 305 -5.79 26.41 22.06
N SER A 306 -5.11 25.27 21.89
CA SER A 306 -4.05 25.02 20.87
C SER A 306 -4.41 25.35 19.41
N SER A 307 -5.69 25.24 19.02
CA SER A 307 -6.11 25.45 17.63
C SER A 307 -6.21 26.93 17.23
N TYR A 308 -6.31 27.85 18.21
CA TYR A 308 -6.66 29.25 17.98
C TYR A 308 -5.69 30.25 18.62
N SER A 309 -4.61 29.77 19.23
CA SER A 309 -3.58 30.62 19.81
C SER A 309 -3.00 31.57 18.76
N THR A 310 -2.92 32.85 19.10
CA THR A 310 -2.28 33.88 18.26
C THR A 310 -0.91 34.25 18.82
N PRO A 311 0.00 34.80 17.99
CA PRO A 311 1.28 35.31 18.47
C PRO A 311 1.10 36.31 19.62
N GLU A 312 0.08 37.17 19.57
CA GLU A 312 -0.19 38.19 20.58
C GLU A 312 -0.55 37.57 21.92
N GLN A 313 -1.39 36.52 21.93
CA GLN A 313 -1.72 35.78 23.15
C GLN A 313 -0.49 35.10 23.75
N PHE A 314 0.41 34.60 22.90
CA PHE A 314 1.66 34.01 23.35
C PHE A 314 2.58 35.04 23.99
N ILE A 315 2.69 36.23 23.39
CA ILE A 315 3.47 37.35 23.95
C ILE A 315 2.85 37.82 25.28
N GLU A 316 1.53 38.01 25.33
CA GLU A 316 0.81 38.39 26.56
C GLU A 316 1.03 37.37 27.67
N TYR A 317 0.95 36.07 27.34
CA TYR A 317 1.23 35.00 28.29
C TYR A 317 2.66 35.07 28.85
N LEU A 318 3.65 35.31 27.99
CA LEU A 318 5.04 35.44 28.42
C LEU A 318 5.24 36.68 29.29
N ALA A 319 4.66 37.83 28.90
CA ALA A 319 4.73 39.06 29.67
C ALA A 319 4.12 38.89 31.06
N LYS A 320 2.93 38.29 31.15
CA LYS A 320 2.20 38.13 32.42
C LYS A 320 2.86 37.14 33.39
N ASN A 321 3.48 36.08 32.88
CA ASN A 321 3.95 34.96 33.72
C ASN A 321 5.48 34.91 33.89
N TYR A 322 6.24 35.62 33.04
CA TYR A 322 7.71 35.51 32.96
C TYR A 322 8.35 36.86 32.61
N GLU A 323 7.81 37.95 33.16
CA GLU A 323 8.35 39.30 32.99
C GLU A 323 9.84 39.33 33.41
N GLY A 324 10.71 39.88 32.55
CA GLY A 324 12.15 39.96 32.78
C GLY A 324 12.95 38.65 32.65
N GLN A 325 12.32 37.49 32.43
CA GLN A 325 12.99 36.18 32.35
C GLN A 325 13.05 35.60 30.93
N HIS A 326 12.96 36.42 29.88
CA HIS A 326 12.96 35.93 28.51
C HIS A 326 13.91 36.73 27.62
N ASN A 327 14.75 36.04 26.84
CA ASN A 327 15.71 36.66 25.91
C ASN A 327 15.03 37.02 24.56
N LEU A 328 13.89 37.69 24.57
CA LEU A 328 13.26 38.16 23.33
C LEU A 328 13.72 39.59 23.03
N SER A 329 14.84 39.73 22.34
CA SER A 329 15.07 40.92 21.50
C SER A 329 14.26 40.78 20.20
N ILE A 330 12.93 40.71 20.32
CA ILE A 330 12.06 40.80 19.16
C ILE A 330 11.81 42.28 18.94
N LYS A 331 12.54 42.87 17.98
CA LYS A 331 12.12 44.14 17.36
C LYS A 331 10.82 43.87 16.62
N TYR A 332 9.68 44.08 17.28
CA TYR A 332 8.37 44.07 16.64
C TYR A 332 7.94 45.52 16.41
N SER A 333 8.06 45.96 15.16
CA SER A 333 7.56 47.25 14.70
C SER A 333 6.02 47.23 14.61
N GLU A 334 5.41 48.04 15.46
CA GLU A 334 4.12 48.75 15.35
C GLU A 334 2.81 48.04 14.93
N LYS A 335 1.87 48.06 15.90
CA LYS A 335 0.40 48.14 15.79
C LYS A 335 -0.30 47.25 14.73
N HIS A 336 -0.70 46.05 15.14
CA HIS A 336 -1.68 45.25 14.37
C HIS A 336 -3.13 45.47 14.82
N ARG A 337 -4.00 45.64 13.82
CA ARG A 337 -5.46 45.83 13.93
C ARG A 337 -6.16 44.59 14.49
N ARG A 338 -7.18 44.76 15.34
CA ARG A 338 -7.94 43.67 15.97
C ARG A 338 -9.00 43.10 15.02
N TYR A 339 -9.15 41.78 14.97
CA TYR A 339 -10.17 41.10 14.15
C TYR A 339 -11.08 40.16 14.97
N PHE A 340 -12.34 40.01 14.53
CA PHE A 340 -13.29 39.08 15.13
C PHE A 340 -12.89 37.63 14.81
N PRO A 341 -13.07 36.71 15.77
CA PRO A 341 -12.95 35.29 15.47
C PRO A 341 -14.06 34.85 14.52
N PRO A 342 -13.77 33.94 13.55
CA PRO A 342 -14.79 33.40 12.66
C PRO A 342 -15.81 32.58 13.45
N LYS A 343 -17.08 32.70 13.09
CA LYS A 343 -18.19 31.97 13.74
C LYS A 343 -18.36 30.58 13.12
N TYR A 344 -18.60 29.59 13.96
CA TYR A 344 -18.90 28.21 13.55
C TYR A 344 -20.36 27.87 13.93
N ASN A 345 -21.01 26.96 13.20
CA ASN A 345 -22.43 26.58 13.35
C ASN A 345 -23.43 27.74 13.14
N ARG A 346 -23.08 28.70 12.29
CA ARG A 346 -23.95 29.79 11.83
C ARG A 346 -23.97 29.83 10.31
N SER A 347 -24.88 30.61 9.76
CA SER A 347 -25.07 30.69 8.32
C SER A 347 -24.04 31.54 7.57
N SER A 348 -23.13 32.21 8.29
CA SER A 348 -21.92 32.82 7.75
C SER A 348 -20.80 32.74 8.79
N SER A 349 -19.56 32.71 8.29
CA SER A 349 -18.36 32.75 9.13
C SER A 349 -18.04 34.14 9.69
N PHE A 350 -18.67 35.20 9.17
CA PHE A 350 -18.40 36.60 9.52
C PHE A 350 -19.34 37.16 10.59
N HIS A 351 -18.82 38.03 11.46
CA HIS A 351 -19.60 38.70 12.49
C HIS A 351 -20.58 39.71 11.87
N GLY A 352 -21.84 39.68 12.30
CA GLY A 352 -22.87 40.58 11.79
C GLY A 352 -23.44 40.18 10.43
N VAL A 353 -23.02 39.04 9.87
CA VAL A 353 -23.51 38.51 8.59
C VAL A 353 -24.40 37.29 8.82
N THR A 354 -25.55 37.24 8.14
CA THR A 354 -26.51 36.13 8.24
C THR A 354 -27.09 35.82 6.87
N TYR A 355 -27.12 34.55 6.47
CA TYR A 355 -27.85 34.12 5.28
C TYR A 355 -29.36 34.05 5.57
N VAL A 356 -30.19 34.71 4.75
CA VAL A 356 -31.61 34.94 5.09
C VAL A 356 -32.59 34.40 4.05
N ASN A 357 -32.15 34.08 2.83
CA ASN A 357 -33.08 33.67 1.76
C ASN A 357 -32.50 32.56 0.86
N LYS A 358 -33.09 31.35 0.93
CA LYS A 358 -32.72 30.18 0.11
C LYS A 358 -33.02 30.35 -1.38
N GLN A 359 -34.06 31.12 -1.74
CA GLN A 359 -34.48 31.32 -3.14
C GLN A 359 -33.66 32.41 -3.83
N LYS A 360 -33.32 33.50 -3.13
CA LYS A 360 -32.56 34.64 -3.68
C LYS A 360 -31.06 34.60 -3.40
N ARG A 361 -30.59 33.63 -2.60
CA ARG A 361 -29.19 33.44 -2.17
C ARG A 361 -28.50 34.74 -1.69
N LYS A 362 -29.07 35.40 -0.67
CA LYS A 362 -28.53 36.67 -0.14
C LYS A 362 -28.03 36.58 1.30
N TYR A 363 -26.96 37.31 1.57
CA TYR A 363 -26.36 37.55 2.88
C TYR A 363 -26.71 38.95 3.38
N LEU A 364 -27.20 39.03 4.60
CA LEU A 364 -27.64 40.26 5.23
C LEU A 364 -26.61 40.70 6.27
N ALA A 365 -26.19 41.96 6.21
CA ALA A 365 -25.27 42.57 7.15
C ALA A 365 -25.99 43.51 8.11
N ASN A 366 -25.81 43.28 9.41
CA ASN A 366 -26.40 44.06 10.50
C ASN A 366 -25.35 44.35 11.58
N ILE A 367 -25.42 45.53 12.20
CA ILE A 367 -24.59 45.90 13.35
C ILE A 367 -25.43 46.41 14.51
N LYS A 368 -25.15 45.94 15.73
CA LYS A 368 -25.82 46.44 16.95
C LYS A 368 -25.05 47.63 17.54
N GLN A 369 -25.76 48.69 17.89
CA GLN A 369 -25.22 49.86 18.59
C GLN A 369 -26.27 50.37 19.59
N ASN A 370 -25.86 50.57 20.85
CA ASN A 370 -26.71 51.08 21.95
C ASN A 370 -28.07 50.34 22.06
N GLY A 371 -28.06 49.01 21.96
CA GLY A 371 -29.27 48.18 22.05
C GLY A 371 -30.09 48.04 20.74
N SER A 372 -29.90 48.95 19.78
CA SER A 372 -30.61 48.96 18.49
C SER A 372 -29.82 48.25 17.39
N THR A 373 -30.53 47.55 16.49
CA THR A 373 -29.92 46.88 15.32
C THR A 373 -30.00 47.80 14.10
N ILE A 374 -28.85 48.17 13.54
CA ILE A 374 -28.72 48.96 12.33
C ILE A 374 -28.56 48.02 11.14
N TYR A 375 -29.46 48.13 10.17
CA TYR A 375 -29.41 47.40 8.90
C TYR A 375 -28.40 48.05 7.94
N ILE A 376 -27.45 47.26 7.43
CA ILE A 376 -26.39 47.75 6.54
C ILE A 376 -26.76 47.48 5.08
N GLY A 377 -27.23 46.27 4.78
CA GLY A 377 -27.61 45.89 3.42
C GLY A 377 -27.79 44.39 3.24
N SER A 378 -28.19 44.00 2.02
CA SER A 378 -28.27 42.62 1.57
C SER A 378 -27.41 42.42 0.33
N TYR A 379 -26.54 41.43 0.36
CA TYR A 379 -25.47 41.21 -0.62
C TYR A 379 -25.55 39.79 -1.18
N GLU A 380 -24.92 39.56 -2.32
CA GLU A 380 -24.93 38.25 -3.00
C GLU A 380 -23.99 37.26 -2.31
N THR A 381 -22.85 37.75 -1.81
CA THR A 381 -21.85 36.94 -1.12
C THR A 381 -21.66 37.35 0.34
N GLU A 382 -21.19 36.43 1.17
CA GLU A 382 -20.86 36.74 2.57
C GLU A 382 -19.64 37.66 2.71
N ILE A 383 -18.73 37.63 1.74
CA ILE A 383 -17.53 38.49 1.66
C ILE A 383 -17.95 39.95 1.49
N GLU A 384 -18.88 40.24 0.57
CA GLU A 384 -19.42 41.58 0.36
C GLU A 384 -20.13 42.09 1.61
N ALA A 385 -20.98 41.24 2.23
CA ALA A 385 -21.65 41.58 3.47
C ALA A 385 -20.65 41.88 4.62
N ALA A 386 -19.57 41.11 4.71
CA ALA A 386 -18.51 41.33 5.70
C ALA A 386 -17.70 42.61 5.42
N TYR A 387 -17.46 42.93 4.15
CA TYR A 387 -16.78 44.16 3.73
C TYR A 387 -17.56 45.40 4.14
N PHE A 388 -18.86 45.46 3.81
CA PHE A 388 -19.71 46.59 4.20
C PHE A 388 -19.97 46.64 5.72
N PHE A 389 -20.02 45.48 6.39
CA PHE A 389 -20.03 45.45 7.85
C PHE A 389 -18.79 46.12 8.44
N ASN A 390 -17.60 45.83 7.90
CA ASN A 390 -16.36 46.43 8.38
C ASN A 390 -16.34 47.95 8.19
N GLN A 391 -16.75 48.43 7.00
CA GLN A 391 -16.84 49.87 6.72
C GLN A 391 -17.80 50.55 7.71
N LYS A 392 -18.97 49.97 7.95
CA LYS A 392 -19.94 50.52 8.92
C LYS A 392 -19.46 50.45 10.36
N ALA A 393 -18.70 49.41 10.72
CA ALA A 393 -18.11 49.28 12.05
C ALA A 393 -17.08 50.38 12.31
N ILE A 394 -16.22 50.69 11.33
CA ILE A 394 -15.25 51.80 11.42
C ILE A 394 -15.99 53.13 11.56
N GLU A 395 -17.01 53.38 10.73
CA GLU A 395 -17.82 54.60 10.78
C GLU A 395 -18.46 54.83 12.16
N LEU A 396 -18.99 53.77 12.79
CA LEU A 396 -19.73 53.88 14.04
C LEU A 396 -18.87 53.81 15.31
N ARG A 397 -17.69 53.18 15.25
CA ARG A 397 -16.87 52.82 16.43
C ARG A 397 -15.40 53.27 16.35
N GLY A 398 -15.00 53.93 15.26
CA GLY A 398 -13.64 54.44 15.05
C GLY A 398 -12.66 53.42 14.46
N GLU A 399 -11.48 53.91 14.10
CA GLU A 399 -10.47 53.19 13.29
C GLU A 399 -9.85 51.95 13.97
N HIS A 400 -9.87 51.93 15.30
CA HIS A 400 -9.33 50.86 16.14
C HIS A 400 -10.37 49.80 16.52
N THR A 401 -11.60 49.88 15.98
CA THR A 401 -12.63 48.87 16.22
C THR A 401 -12.20 47.49 15.68
N THR A 402 -12.77 46.45 16.26
CA THR A 402 -12.55 45.07 15.81
C THR A 402 -13.35 44.81 14.52
N LEU A 403 -12.74 44.16 13.54
CA LEU A 403 -13.31 43.93 12.20
C LEU A 403 -13.36 42.46 11.81
N ASN A 404 -14.18 42.10 10.82
CA ASN A 404 -14.03 40.82 10.13
C ASN A 404 -12.74 40.81 9.32
N TYR A 405 -11.99 39.70 9.36
CA TYR A 405 -10.78 39.57 8.55
C TYR A 405 -11.15 39.30 7.09
N LEU A 406 -10.64 40.11 6.17
CA LEU A 406 -10.74 39.92 4.72
C LEU A 406 -9.34 39.95 4.12
N THR A 407 -9.04 39.00 3.25
CA THR A 407 -7.80 38.97 2.47
C THR A 407 -7.77 40.09 1.44
N GLU A 408 -6.59 40.48 0.97
CA GLU A 408 -6.46 41.51 -0.07
C GLU A 408 -7.22 41.13 -1.35
N LYS A 409 -7.24 39.84 -1.73
CA LYS A 409 -8.02 39.37 -2.89
C LYS A 409 -9.52 39.53 -2.69
N GLU A 410 -10.02 39.27 -1.48
CA GLU A 410 -11.44 39.45 -1.15
C GLU A 410 -11.83 40.93 -1.12
N LYS A 411 -10.95 41.81 -0.61
CA LYS A 411 -11.16 43.26 -0.67
C LYS A 411 -11.21 43.74 -2.11
N SER A 412 -10.21 43.38 -2.92
CA SER A 412 -10.15 43.77 -4.34
C SER A 412 -11.37 43.28 -5.13
N PHE A 413 -11.87 42.06 -4.86
CA PHE A 413 -13.09 41.55 -5.47
C PHE A 413 -14.31 42.45 -5.21
N VAL A 414 -14.49 42.92 -3.97
CA VAL A 414 -15.62 43.79 -3.62
C VAL A 414 -15.41 45.20 -4.19
N GLU A 415 -14.20 45.75 -4.10
CA GLU A 415 -13.85 47.06 -4.64
C GLU A 415 -14.04 47.14 -6.16
N GLU A 416 -13.68 46.09 -6.90
CA GLU A 416 -13.91 45.99 -8.33
C GLU A 416 -15.41 45.99 -8.67
N ARG A 417 -16.23 45.27 -7.89
CA ARG A 417 -17.69 45.27 -8.06
C ARG A 417 -18.32 46.63 -7.72
N ILE A 418 -17.78 47.34 -6.72
CA ILE A 418 -18.17 48.73 -6.43
C ILE A 418 -17.83 49.63 -7.62
N LYS A 419 -16.61 49.53 -8.17
CA LYS A 419 -16.16 50.29 -9.34
C LYS A 419 -17.01 50.01 -10.58
N ASN A 420 -17.43 48.76 -10.76
CA ASN A 420 -18.32 48.31 -11.84
C ASN A 420 -19.81 48.61 -11.57
N GLY A 421 -20.13 49.36 -10.51
CA GLY A 421 -21.46 49.93 -10.28
C GLY A 421 -22.48 49.00 -9.65
N PHE A 422 -22.10 47.81 -9.17
CA PHE A 422 -23.03 46.83 -8.57
C PHE A 422 -23.70 47.30 -7.27
N TYR A 423 -23.12 48.31 -6.62
CA TYR A 423 -23.58 48.85 -5.32
C TYR A 423 -24.07 50.30 -5.38
N ILE A 424 -24.13 50.88 -6.60
CA ILE A 424 -24.76 52.18 -6.80
C ILE A 424 -26.22 52.00 -6.39
N SER A 425 -26.66 52.80 -5.40
CA SER A 425 -28.06 52.86 -4.99
C SER A 425 -28.94 52.87 -6.24
N ASN A 426 -30.08 52.17 -6.26
CA ASN A 426 -31.06 52.18 -7.36
C ASN A 426 -31.59 53.58 -7.76
N LYS A 427 -31.00 54.66 -7.25
CA LYS A 427 -31.10 55.98 -7.83
C LYS A 427 -30.40 55.98 -9.19
N LYS A 428 -31.19 56.08 -10.25
CA LYS A 428 -30.70 56.32 -11.61
C LYS A 428 -29.98 57.68 -11.75
N THR A 429 -29.89 58.48 -10.69
CA THR A 429 -29.32 59.83 -10.65
C THR A 429 -28.60 60.10 -9.32
N LYS A 430 -27.60 60.97 -9.36
CA LYS A 430 -26.89 61.48 -8.18
C LYS A 430 -27.67 62.55 -7.40
N TYR A 431 -28.70 63.15 -8.00
CA TYR A 431 -29.42 64.28 -7.42
C TYR A 431 -30.53 63.86 -6.45
N LYS A 432 -30.63 64.55 -5.30
CA LYS A 432 -31.66 64.31 -4.27
C LYS A 432 -33.02 64.75 -4.79
N ASN A 433 -34.06 63.99 -4.41
CA ASN A 433 -35.47 64.22 -4.77
C ASN A 433 -35.78 64.16 -6.28
N VAL A 434 -34.90 63.54 -7.07
CA VAL A 434 -35.09 63.28 -8.50
C VAL A 434 -35.25 61.78 -8.75
N LYS A 435 -36.26 61.39 -9.52
CA LYS A 435 -36.60 59.98 -9.81
C LYS A 435 -36.92 59.81 -11.30
N LYS A 436 -36.41 58.76 -11.95
CA LYS A 436 -36.74 58.47 -13.36
C LYS A 436 -38.14 57.85 -13.47
N ARG A 437 -39.00 58.39 -14.33
CA ARG A 437 -40.34 57.89 -14.66
C ARG A 437 -40.48 57.76 -16.17
N GLY A 438 -40.35 56.53 -16.68
CA GLY A 438 -40.36 56.27 -18.12
C GLY A 438 -39.25 57.04 -18.85
N LYS A 439 -39.65 57.86 -19.84
CA LYS A 439 -38.75 58.73 -20.62
C LYS A 439 -38.41 60.07 -19.94
N HIS A 440 -39.02 60.38 -18.79
CA HIS A 440 -38.88 61.66 -18.09
C HIS A 440 -38.31 61.50 -16.68
N TRP A 441 -37.95 62.62 -16.05
CA TRP A 441 -37.42 62.70 -14.69
C TRP A 441 -38.33 63.53 -13.79
N GLU A 442 -38.86 62.89 -12.76
CA GLU A 442 -39.75 63.49 -11.77
C GLU A 442 -38.96 64.17 -10.67
N CYS A 443 -39.36 65.37 -10.28
CA CYS A 443 -38.91 66.03 -9.06
C CYS A 443 -40.06 66.20 -8.06
N SER A 444 -39.94 65.55 -6.91
CA SER A 444 -40.93 65.62 -5.83
C SER A 444 -40.29 65.38 -4.46
N PHE A 445 -40.78 66.07 -3.42
CA PHE A 445 -40.24 65.96 -2.06
C PHE A 445 -41.31 66.18 -0.99
N HIS A 446 -41.13 65.57 0.18
CA HIS A 446 -41.99 65.82 1.35
C HIS A 446 -41.42 66.91 2.25
N TYR A 447 -42.27 67.79 2.77
CA TYR A 447 -41.92 68.74 3.83
C TYR A 447 -43.09 68.88 4.81
N LYS A 448 -42.82 68.76 6.12
CA LYS A 448 -43.84 68.75 7.19
C LYS A 448 -45.05 67.86 6.86
N ASN A 449 -44.78 66.60 6.48
CA ASN A 449 -45.75 65.58 6.05
C ASN A 449 -46.58 65.88 4.79
N LYS A 450 -46.39 67.01 4.11
CA LYS A 450 -47.01 67.31 2.82
C LYS A 450 -46.07 66.97 1.66
N LEU A 451 -46.59 66.34 0.61
CA LEU A 451 -45.87 66.08 -0.64
C LEU A 451 -45.95 67.32 -1.55
N TYR A 452 -44.79 67.80 -1.98
CA TYR A 452 -44.64 68.87 -2.96
C TYR A 452 -44.13 68.29 -4.27
N TYR A 453 -44.87 68.56 -5.33
CA TYR A 453 -44.56 68.11 -6.68
C TYR A 453 -44.05 69.30 -7.50
N VAL A 454 -42.82 69.19 -8.03
CA VAL A 454 -42.16 70.28 -8.76
C VAL A 454 -42.35 70.13 -10.28
N GLY A 455 -42.32 68.90 -10.82
CA GLY A 455 -42.55 68.66 -12.25
C GLY A 455 -41.86 67.42 -12.82
N TYR A 456 -42.05 67.22 -14.14
CA TYR A 456 -41.33 66.26 -14.97
C TYR A 456 -40.35 66.99 -15.91
N PHE A 457 -39.16 66.45 -16.10
CA PHE A 457 -38.06 67.06 -16.86
C PHE A 457 -37.42 66.08 -17.83
N LYS A 458 -36.69 66.59 -18.82
CA LYS A 458 -36.09 65.76 -19.88
C LYS A 458 -34.89 64.97 -19.39
N ASN A 459 -34.09 65.56 -18.51
CA ASN A 459 -32.94 64.92 -17.86
C ASN A 459 -32.93 65.17 -16.35
N ASP A 460 -32.10 64.42 -15.64
CA ASP A 460 -32.02 64.46 -14.18
C ASP A 460 -31.37 65.75 -13.64
N LYS A 461 -30.47 66.37 -14.39
CA LYS A 461 -29.85 67.65 -14.07
C LYS A 461 -30.86 68.80 -14.06
N GLU A 462 -31.74 68.86 -15.06
CA GLU A 462 -32.85 69.83 -15.12
C GLU A 462 -33.81 69.67 -13.93
N ALA A 463 -34.18 68.43 -13.59
CA ALA A 463 -35.03 68.14 -12.43
C ALA A 463 -34.38 68.59 -11.11
N ALA A 464 -33.05 68.43 -11.00
CA ALA A 464 -32.28 68.88 -9.84
C ALA A 464 -32.21 70.40 -9.73
N LEU A 465 -32.08 71.10 -10.88
CA LEU A 465 -32.09 72.56 -10.93
C LEU A 465 -33.46 73.12 -10.56
N ALA A 466 -34.52 72.51 -11.06
CA ALA A 466 -35.89 72.86 -10.70
C ALA A 466 -36.16 72.66 -9.21
N TYR A 467 -35.65 71.59 -8.60
CA TYR A 467 -35.70 71.40 -7.15
C TYR A 467 -35.06 72.58 -6.41
N ASN A 468 -33.81 72.93 -6.78
CA ASN A 468 -33.09 74.02 -6.11
C ASN A 468 -33.85 75.35 -6.22
N ASN A 469 -34.31 75.70 -7.42
CA ASN A 469 -35.07 76.92 -7.66
C ASN A 469 -36.37 76.95 -6.86
N PHE A 470 -37.07 75.82 -6.75
CA PHE A 470 -38.31 75.71 -5.99
C PHE A 470 -38.08 75.86 -4.48
N ILE A 471 -37.01 75.28 -3.94
CA ILE A 471 -36.64 75.42 -2.52
C ILE A 471 -36.28 76.88 -2.21
N THR A 472 -35.46 77.52 -3.04
CA THR A 472 -35.04 78.92 -2.85
C THR A 472 -36.20 79.90 -2.98
N LYS A 473 -37.03 79.77 -4.03
CA LYS A 473 -38.17 80.66 -4.28
C LYS A 473 -39.22 80.61 -3.16
N ASN A 474 -39.47 79.43 -2.60
CA ASN A 474 -40.46 79.22 -1.54
C ASN A 474 -39.85 79.24 -0.13
N LYS A 475 -38.56 79.58 0.01
CA LYS A 475 -37.82 79.68 1.28
C LYS A 475 -37.94 78.44 2.17
N PHE A 476 -37.91 77.24 1.59
CA PHE A 476 -37.92 75.99 2.36
C PHE A 476 -36.53 75.73 2.98
N ASN A 477 -36.47 75.38 4.28
CA ASN A 477 -35.22 74.97 4.93
C ASN A 477 -34.86 73.51 4.55
N LYS A 478 -34.30 73.33 3.36
CA LYS A 478 -33.93 72.04 2.78
C LYS A 478 -32.57 72.13 2.08
N PRO A 479 -31.74 71.08 2.11
CA PRO A 479 -30.45 71.08 1.43
C PRO A 479 -30.64 71.09 -0.09
N LEU A 480 -29.89 71.94 -0.78
CA LEU A 480 -29.84 72.04 -2.24
C LEU A 480 -28.97 70.93 -2.85
N ASN A 481 -29.26 70.58 -4.10
CA ASN A 481 -28.41 69.73 -4.93
C ASN A 481 -27.21 70.52 -5.45
N ILE A 482 -26.04 69.88 -5.51
CA ILE A 482 -24.87 70.41 -6.21
C ILE A 482 -24.99 69.95 -7.66
N ILE A 483 -25.05 70.89 -8.62
CA ILE A 483 -25.41 70.64 -10.02
C ILE A 483 -24.19 70.60 -10.94
#